data_AF-A0A9P6D9B2-F1
#
_entry.id   AF-A0A9P6D9B2-F1
#
_cell.length_a   1.000
_cell.length_b   1.000
_cell.length_c   1.000
_cell.angle_alpha   90.00
_cell.angle_beta   90.00
_cell.angle_gamma   90.00
#
_symmetry.space_group_name_H-M   'P 1'
#
loop_
_entity.id
_entity.type
_entity.pdbx_description
1 polymer ?
#
loop_
_entity_poly.entity_id
_entity_poly.type
_entity_poly.pdbx_seq_one_letter_code
_entity_poly.pdbx_strand_id
1 'polypeptide(L)'
;MSTKLMTPWVRRETIDNHARGWNWQKITQFGSTLMQGLHEALAMKPLQQGDVQCPQHQDEVPGPGESHREISWIWLSVSSGLEGVEHALEDIQPMGPADITDCLKTEWVKSRVCAARWTEEQDLVLEEMRRVLAYLKWQENWWKEQATRCSVNITPEVLDGLTAYAIKQGNILCHLHQCFAGMWRPQLLSYGLDAEWILEVDLAVADVPDNSTLSNESNEEPMSVVD
;
A
#
# COMPACT_ATOMS: atom_id res chain seq x y z
N MET A 1 -15.98 -15.22 1.46
CA MET A 1 -15.98 -16.66 1.08
C MET A 1 -16.13 -17.51 2.34
N SER A 2 -17.08 -18.45 2.39
CA SER A 2 -17.26 -19.33 3.57
C SER A 2 -16.58 -20.68 3.34
N THR A 3 -15.60 -21.02 4.18
CA THR A 3 -14.80 -22.26 4.09
C THR A 3 -15.26 -23.38 5.02
N LYS A 4 -16.40 -23.18 5.70
CA LYS A 4 -16.93 -24.08 6.74
C LYS A 4 -17.40 -25.43 6.19
N LEU A 5 -17.87 -25.48 4.95
CA LEU A 5 -18.41 -26.70 4.31
C LEU A 5 -17.40 -27.41 3.40
N MET A 6 -16.18 -26.89 3.29
CA MET A 6 -15.13 -27.47 2.44
C MET A 6 -14.40 -28.62 3.15
N THR A 7 -13.95 -29.60 2.36
CA THR A 7 -13.00 -30.61 2.85
C THR A 7 -11.70 -29.93 3.31
N PRO A 8 -10.96 -30.52 4.28
CA PRO A 8 -9.77 -29.86 4.85
C PRO A 8 -8.71 -29.47 3.81
N TRP A 9 -8.56 -30.25 2.75
CA TRP A 9 -7.58 -30.00 1.68
C TRP A 9 -7.98 -28.79 0.83
N VAL A 10 -9.22 -28.77 0.33
CA VAL A 10 -9.79 -27.66 -0.47
C VAL A 10 -9.84 -26.36 0.33
N ARG A 11 -10.13 -26.44 1.64
CA ARG A 11 -10.08 -25.29 2.54
C ARG A 11 -8.69 -24.65 2.55
N ARG A 12 -7.63 -25.47 2.69
CA ARG A 12 -6.25 -24.98 2.78
C ARG A 12 -5.83 -24.30 1.48
N GLU A 13 -6.12 -24.91 0.34
CA GLU A 13 -5.82 -24.35 -0.98
C GLU A 13 -6.58 -23.04 -1.25
N THR A 14 -7.86 -22.98 -0.85
CA THR A 14 -8.67 -21.76 -0.99
C THR A 14 -8.07 -20.60 -0.19
N ILE A 15 -7.65 -20.87 1.05
CA ILE A 15 -7.01 -19.86 1.91
C ILE A 15 -5.66 -19.43 1.32
N ASP A 16 -4.85 -20.37 0.83
CA ASP A 16 -3.56 -20.07 0.22
C ASP A 16 -3.71 -19.19 -1.03
N ASN A 17 -4.64 -19.54 -1.94
CA ASN A 17 -4.92 -18.74 -3.13
C ASN A 17 -5.40 -17.33 -2.77
N HIS A 18 -6.26 -17.19 -1.77
CA HIS A 18 -6.73 -15.88 -1.32
C HIS A 18 -5.61 -15.05 -0.70
N ALA A 19 -4.81 -15.65 0.19
CA ALA A 19 -3.67 -14.98 0.79
C ALA A 19 -2.62 -14.57 -0.26
N ARG A 20 -2.36 -15.43 -1.25
CA ARG A 20 -1.45 -15.12 -2.36
C ARG A 20 -1.96 -13.99 -3.23
N GLY A 21 -3.26 -13.99 -3.57
CA GLY A 21 -3.88 -12.89 -4.31
C GLY A 21 -3.80 -11.56 -3.57
N TRP A 22 -4.12 -11.56 -2.27
CA TRP A 22 -4.03 -10.36 -1.44
C TRP A 22 -2.60 -9.86 -1.28
N ASN A 23 -1.63 -10.76 -1.03
CA ASN A 23 -0.21 -10.40 -0.97
C ASN A 23 0.28 -9.82 -2.29
N TRP A 24 -0.12 -10.41 -3.42
CA TRP A 24 0.24 -9.90 -4.74
C TRP A 24 -0.30 -8.49 -4.96
N GLN A 25 -1.56 -8.26 -4.62
CA GLN A 25 -2.16 -6.92 -4.68
C GLN A 25 -1.41 -5.91 -3.80
N LYS A 26 -0.93 -6.30 -2.63
CA LYS A 26 -0.08 -5.44 -1.79
C LYS A 26 1.25 -5.14 -2.44
N ILE A 27 1.92 -6.16 -2.98
CA ILE A 27 3.23 -6.01 -3.65
C ILE A 27 3.14 -5.02 -4.80
N THR A 28 2.10 -5.11 -5.65
CA THR A 28 1.93 -4.19 -6.78
C THR A 28 1.59 -2.76 -6.35
N GLN A 29 0.99 -2.58 -5.18
CA GLN A 29 0.61 -1.27 -4.64
C GLN A 29 1.72 -0.58 -3.84
N PHE A 30 2.77 -1.30 -3.41
CA PHE A 30 3.84 -0.70 -2.57
C PHE A 30 4.48 0.54 -3.21
N GLY A 31 4.63 0.56 -4.53
CA GLY A 31 5.12 1.71 -5.29
C GLY A 31 4.41 3.01 -4.92
N SER A 32 3.08 3.05 -5.06
CA SER A 32 2.28 4.24 -4.78
C SER A 32 2.06 4.47 -3.29
N THR A 33 1.83 3.41 -2.50
CA THR A 33 1.52 3.58 -1.07
C THR A 33 2.72 4.07 -0.27
N LEU A 34 3.94 3.56 -0.53
CA LEU A 34 5.13 4.06 0.14
C LEU A 34 5.50 5.46 -0.36
N MET A 35 5.14 5.81 -1.59
CA MET A 35 5.34 7.16 -2.08
C MET A 35 4.39 8.17 -1.44
N GLN A 36 3.13 7.79 -1.26
CA GLN A 36 2.20 8.57 -0.44
C GLN A 36 2.71 8.70 1.00
N GLY A 37 3.17 7.59 1.60
CA GLY A 37 3.76 7.61 2.95
C GLY A 37 4.98 8.53 3.06
N LEU A 38 5.82 8.59 2.01
CA LEU A 38 6.95 9.52 1.99
C LEU A 38 6.48 10.98 1.96
N HIS A 39 5.51 11.32 1.11
CA HIS A 39 4.96 12.68 1.09
C HIS A 39 4.32 13.06 2.42
N GLU A 40 3.59 12.15 3.05
CA GLU A 40 3.02 12.36 4.38
C GLU A 40 4.12 12.58 5.43
N ALA A 41 5.15 11.73 5.43
CA ALA A 41 6.30 11.86 6.34
C ALA A 41 7.08 13.17 6.15
N LEU A 42 7.20 13.66 4.91
CA LEU A 42 7.81 14.95 4.58
C LEU A 42 6.90 16.14 4.92
N ALA A 43 5.58 15.96 4.87
CA ALA A 43 4.61 16.99 5.24
C ALA A 43 4.50 17.16 6.77
N MET A 44 4.85 16.13 7.55
CA MET A 44 4.88 16.21 9.00
C MET A 44 5.92 17.24 9.47
N LYS A 45 5.49 18.14 10.37
CA LYS A 45 6.31 19.17 10.99
C LYS A 45 6.52 18.87 12.47
N PRO A 46 7.62 19.35 13.08
CA PRO A 46 7.76 19.31 14.53
C PRO A 46 6.59 20.07 15.17
N LEU A 47 5.90 19.42 16.11
CA LEU A 47 4.80 20.02 16.88
C LEU A 47 5.27 21.29 17.57
N GLN A 48 4.67 22.43 17.22
CA GLN A 48 4.84 23.64 18.01
C GLN A 48 3.92 23.56 19.24
N GLN A 49 4.34 24.18 20.36
CA GLN A 49 3.54 24.18 21.59
C GLN A 49 2.11 24.74 21.38
N GLY A 50 1.92 25.60 20.37
CA GLY A 50 0.63 26.15 19.97
C GLY A 50 -0.30 25.19 19.23
N ASP A 51 0.22 24.10 18.64
CA ASP A 51 -0.58 23.11 17.90
C ASP A 51 -1.32 22.14 18.84
N VAL A 52 -0.94 22.11 20.12
CA VAL A 52 -1.46 21.20 21.17
C VAL A 52 -2.73 21.77 21.85
N GLN A 53 -3.49 22.61 21.16
CA GLN A 53 -4.77 23.09 21.68
C GLN A 53 -5.87 22.07 21.38
N CYS A 54 -6.58 21.66 22.44
CA CYS A 54 -7.82 20.92 22.32
C CYS A 54 -8.81 21.78 21.50
N PRO A 55 -9.60 21.21 20.57
CA PRO A 55 -10.75 21.91 20.01
C PRO A 55 -11.60 22.32 21.21
N GLN A 56 -11.74 23.61 21.44
CA GLN A 56 -12.51 24.08 22.61
C GLN A 56 -13.90 23.45 22.53
N HIS A 57 -14.27 22.77 23.61
CA HIS A 57 -15.64 22.35 23.85
C HIS A 57 -16.51 23.62 23.76
N GLN A 58 -17.58 23.60 22.96
CA GLN A 58 -18.43 24.77 22.67
C GLN A 58 -19.20 25.33 23.91
N ASP A 59 -18.77 25.01 25.12
CA ASP A 59 -19.48 25.33 26.37
C ASP A 59 -19.00 26.62 27.04
N GLU A 60 -18.06 27.36 26.44
CA GLU A 60 -17.69 28.70 26.94
C GLU A 60 -18.50 29.80 26.25
N VAL A 61 -19.18 30.59 27.09
CA VAL A 61 -20.00 31.75 26.71
C VAL A 61 -19.20 32.68 25.77
N PRO A 62 -19.77 33.14 24.64
CA PRO A 62 -19.02 33.93 23.66
C PRO A 62 -18.49 35.23 24.27
N GLY A 63 -17.17 35.32 24.44
CA GLY A 63 -16.50 36.60 24.54
C GLY A 63 -16.55 37.31 23.18
N PRO A 64 -16.77 38.63 23.13
CA PRO A 64 -16.87 39.33 21.86
C PRO A 64 -15.48 39.45 21.23
N GLY A 65 -15.14 38.60 20.26
CA GLY A 65 -13.97 38.86 19.40
C GLY A 65 -13.27 37.69 18.69
N GLU A 66 -13.67 36.42 18.83
CA GLU A 66 -12.88 35.31 18.27
C GLU A 66 -13.72 34.31 17.45
N SER A 67 -14.14 34.70 16.25
CA SER A 67 -14.91 33.82 15.34
C SER A 67 -14.06 33.14 14.24
N HIS A 68 -12.72 33.22 14.30
CA HIS A 68 -11.85 32.71 13.21
C HIS A 68 -10.56 32.04 13.72
N ARG A 69 -10.66 31.02 14.59
CA ARG A 69 -9.51 30.12 14.83
C ARG A 69 -9.63 28.91 13.91
N GLU A 70 -8.68 28.78 12.98
CA GLU A 70 -8.56 27.61 12.12
C GLU A 70 -8.20 26.39 12.97
N ILE A 71 -8.97 25.31 12.84
CA ILE A 71 -8.74 24.05 13.54
C ILE A 71 -7.38 23.50 13.08
N SER A 72 -6.50 23.13 14.02
CA SER A 72 -5.17 22.60 13.65
C SER A 72 -5.31 21.30 12.85
N TRP A 73 -4.40 21.08 11.90
CA TRP A 73 -4.42 19.96 10.94
C TRP A 73 -4.54 18.57 11.60
N ILE A 74 -4.15 18.47 12.87
CA ILE A 74 -4.22 17.29 13.73
C ILE A 74 -5.67 16.85 14.01
N TRP A 75 -6.66 17.74 13.85
CA TRP A 75 -8.08 17.48 14.11
C TRP A 75 -8.93 17.36 12.85
N LEU A 76 -8.34 17.50 11.65
CA LEU A 76 -9.07 17.41 10.37
C LEU A 76 -9.53 15.97 10.05
N SER A 77 -9.00 14.95 10.74
CA SER A 77 -9.24 13.54 10.43
C SER A 77 -10.59 12.98 10.91
N VAL A 78 -11.26 13.66 11.87
CA VAL A 78 -12.49 13.13 12.50
C VAL A 78 -13.77 13.53 11.75
N SER A 79 -13.72 14.52 10.87
CA SER A 79 -14.93 15.00 10.18
C SER A 79 -15.23 14.33 8.83
N SER A 80 -14.29 13.59 8.23
CA SER A 80 -14.45 13.04 6.87
C SER A 80 -14.87 11.56 6.80
N GLY A 81 -15.09 10.88 7.93
CA GLY A 81 -15.41 9.45 7.96
C GLY A 81 -16.91 9.09 7.94
N LEU A 82 -17.81 10.08 7.88
CA LEU A 82 -19.27 9.88 8.01
C LEU A 82 -20.09 10.24 6.76
N GLU A 83 -19.45 10.50 5.61
CA GLU A 83 -20.14 10.61 4.33
C GLU A 83 -19.87 9.35 3.49
N GLY A 84 -20.74 8.34 3.59
CA GLY A 84 -20.73 7.23 2.62
C GLY A 84 -21.09 5.83 3.14
N VAL A 85 -21.40 5.64 4.42
CA VAL A 85 -21.84 4.32 4.94
C VAL A 85 -23.35 4.34 5.19
N GLU A 86 -24.12 4.54 4.13
CA GLU A 86 -25.59 4.61 4.20
C GLU A 86 -26.26 3.23 4.25
N HIS A 87 -25.52 2.12 4.05
CA HIS A 87 -26.14 0.81 3.78
C HIS A 87 -25.63 -0.39 4.60
N ALA A 88 -25.04 -0.21 5.78
CA ALA A 88 -24.57 -1.36 6.56
C ALA A 88 -24.65 -1.25 8.10
N LEU A 89 -25.54 -0.45 8.70
CA LEU A 89 -25.48 -0.16 10.15
C LEU A 89 -26.83 -0.25 10.88
N GLU A 90 -27.53 -1.38 10.85
CA GLU A 90 -28.63 -1.62 11.82
C GLU A 90 -28.12 -2.08 13.21
N ASP A 91 -26.84 -2.49 13.32
CA ASP A 91 -26.26 -3.01 14.58
C ASP A 91 -25.17 -2.13 15.21
N ILE A 92 -24.90 -0.92 14.69
CA ILE A 92 -23.97 0.01 15.34
C ILE A 92 -24.73 0.87 16.33
N GLN A 93 -24.59 0.55 17.63
CA GLN A 93 -25.02 1.47 18.68
C GLN A 93 -24.32 2.82 18.49
N PRO A 94 -25.04 3.95 18.55
CA PRO A 94 -24.42 5.26 18.47
C PRO A 94 -23.36 5.38 19.57
N MET A 95 -22.12 5.69 19.17
CA MET A 95 -20.98 5.81 20.06
C MET A 95 -21.30 6.81 21.18
N GLY A 96 -21.14 6.40 22.43
CA GLY A 96 -21.41 7.27 23.57
C GLY A 96 -20.44 8.46 23.62
N PRO A 97 -20.79 9.58 24.26
CA PRO A 97 -19.91 10.75 24.38
C PRO A 97 -18.56 10.41 25.06
N ALA A 98 -18.53 9.39 25.93
CA ALA A 98 -17.31 8.89 26.53
C ALA A 98 -16.42 8.17 25.51
N ASP A 99 -17.00 7.33 24.65
CA ASP A 99 -16.27 6.61 23.59
C ASP A 99 -15.71 7.59 22.55
N ILE A 100 -16.46 8.64 22.19
CA ILE A 100 -15.99 9.72 21.31
C ILE A 100 -14.78 10.44 21.93
N THR A 101 -14.86 10.76 23.23
CA THR A 101 -13.78 11.43 23.96
C THR A 101 -12.51 10.56 24.02
N ASP A 102 -12.66 9.26 24.23
CA ASP A 102 -11.53 8.34 24.27
C ASP A 102 -10.93 8.08 22.89
N CYS A 103 -11.74 7.99 21.83
CA CYS A 103 -11.25 8.00 20.45
C CYS A 103 -10.41 9.26 20.16
N LEU A 104 -10.91 10.45 20.52
CA LEU A 104 -10.18 11.71 20.34
C LEU A 104 -8.84 11.74 21.10
N LYS A 105 -8.81 11.23 22.35
CA LYS A 105 -7.55 11.10 23.12
C LYS A 105 -6.58 10.14 22.45
N THR A 106 -7.04 9.01 21.94
CA THR A 106 -6.14 8.05 21.26
C THR A 106 -5.55 8.64 19.99
N GLU A 107 -6.35 9.32 19.17
CA GLU A 107 -5.87 9.99 17.96
C GLU A 107 -4.93 11.16 18.29
N TRP A 108 -5.18 11.89 19.38
CA TRP A 108 -4.27 12.92 19.86
C TRP A 108 -2.93 12.34 20.33
N VAL A 109 -2.94 11.25 21.12
CA VAL A 109 -1.69 10.60 21.56
C VAL A 109 -0.91 10.07 20.37
N LYS A 110 -1.58 9.42 19.40
CA LYS A 110 -0.95 8.94 18.16
C LYS A 110 -0.33 10.08 17.38
N SER A 111 -1.10 11.13 17.09
CA SER A 111 -0.61 12.30 16.35
C SER A 111 0.57 12.98 17.07
N ARG A 112 0.53 13.04 18.41
CA ARG A 112 1.64 13.55 19.22
C ARG A 112 2.90 12.71 19.14
N VAL A 113 2.76 11.39 19.19
CA VAL A 113 3.89 10.47 19.04
C VAL A 113 4.46 10.59 17.62
N CYS A 114 3.62 10.56 16.59
CA CYS A 114 4.05 10.69 15.20
C CYS A 114 4.80 11.99 14.95
N ALA A 115 4.30 13.13 15.44
CA ALA A 115 4.98 14.40 15.22
C ALA A 115 6.14 14.67 16.21
N ALA A 116 6.26 13.91 17.29
CA ALA A 116 7.49 13.87 18.09
C ALA A 116 8.59 12.99 17.45
N ARG A 117 8.19 12.06 16.58
CA ARG A 117 9.04 11.05 15.93
C ARG A 117 8.98 11.12 14.41
N TRP A 118 8.67 12.29 13.85
CA TRP A 118 8.47 12.44 12.41
C TRP A 118 9.73 12.05 11.61
N THR A 119 10.92 12.27 12.19
CA THR A 119 12.20 11.82 11.61
C THR A 119 12.29 10.30 11.55
N GLU A 120 11.84 9.58 12.60
CA GLU A 120 11.81 8.11 12.60
C GLU A 120 10.87 7.59 11.50
N GLU A 121 9.73 8.25 11.27
CA GLU A 121 8.80 7.85 10.20
C GLU A 121 9.43 8.01 8.81
N GLN A 122 10.17 9.10 8.58
CA GLN A 122 10.93 9.27 7.34
C GLN A 122 11.94 8.13 7.15
N ASP A 123 12.72 7.80 8.18
CA ASP A 123 13.69 6.71 8.15
C ASP A 123 13.02 5.34 7.90
N LEU A 124 11.85 5.10 8.52
CA LEU A 124 11.08 3.87 8.34
C LEU A 124 10.55 3.72 6.90
N VAL A 125 9.97 4.78 6.33
CA VAL A 125 9.49 4.73 4.95
C VAL A 125 10.64 4.49 3.98
N LEU A 126 11.78 5.17 4.16
CA LEU A 126 12.97 4.96 3.34
C LEU A 126 13.49 3.52 3.44
N GLU A 127 13.57 2.98 4.66
CA GLU A 127 14.00 1.61 4.89
C GLU A 127 13.01 0.58 4.29
N GLU A 128 11.70 0.83 4.35
CA GLU A 128 10.71 -0.04 3.73
C GLU A 128 10.78 0.01 2.20
N MET A 129 10.99 1.19 1.60
CA MET A 129 11.24 1.29 0.16
C MET A 129 12.47 0.46 -0.24
N ARG A 130 13.57 0.56 0.51
CA ARG A 130 14.77 -0.25 0.28
C ARG A 130 14.49 -1.75 0.40
N ARG A 131 13.76 -2.17 1.43
CA ARG A 131 13.38 -3.58 1.66
C ARG A 131 12.51 -4.14 0.57
N VAL A 132 11.54 -3.36 0.07
CA VAL A 132 10.69 -3.78 -1.05
C VAL A 132 11.52 -4.06 -2.30
N LEU A 133 12.47 -3.18 -2.65
CA LEU A 133 13.37 -3.45 -3.78
C LEU A 133 14.22 -4.69 -3.53
N ALA A 134 14.84 -4.80 -2.34
CA ALA A 134 15.65 -5.97 -1.99
C ALA A 134 14.85 -7.28 -2.07
N TYR A 135 13.60 -7.27 -1.60
CA TYR A 135 12.70 -8.42 -1.69
C TYR A 135 12.36 -8.78 -3.14
N LEU A 136 11.98 -7.80 -3.96
CA LEU A 136 11.67 -8.04 -5.38
C LEU A 136 12.87 -8.64 -6.11
N LYS A 137 14.08 -8.12 -5.85
CA LYS A 137 15.31 -8.62 -6.44
C LYS A 137 15.66 -10.04 -5.98
N TRP A 138 15.53 -10.29 -4.68
CA TRP A 138 15.73 -11.63 -4.12
C TRP A 138 14.73 -12.63 -4.72
N GLN A 139 13.46 -12.24 -4.84
CA GLN A 139 12.41 -13.11 -5.37
C GLN A 139 12.57 -13.37 -6.87
N GLU A 140 13.02 -12.37 -7.64
CA GLU A 140 13.44 -12.56 -9.04
C GLU A 140 14.51 -13.65 -9.14
N ASN A 141 15.57 -13.54 -8.34
CA ASN A 141 16.66 -14.52 -8.33
C ASN A 141 16.18 -15.90 -7.89
N TRP A 142 15.30 -15.98 -6.89
CA TRP A 142 14.69 -17.22 -6.45
C TRP A 142 13.93 -17.92 -7.60
N TRP A 143 13.15 -17.19 -8.39
CA TRP A 143 12.48 -17.76 -9.57
C TRP A 143 13.47 -18.25 -10.63
N LYS A 144 14.55 -17.51 -10.89
CA LYS A 144 15.62 -17.95 -11.81
C LYS A 144 16.28 -19.24 -11.32
N GLU A 145 16.49 -19.40 -10.02
CA GLU A 145 16.98 -20.64 -9.44
C GLU A 145 15.96 -21.77 -9.54
N GLN A 146 14.66 -21.51 -9.36
CA GLN A 146 13.64 -22.56 -9.54
C GLN A 146 13.60 -23.08 -10.98
N ALA A 147 13.81 -22.20 -11.97
CA ALA A 147 13.84 -22.59 -13.38
C ALA A 147 14.93 -23.64 -13.69
N THR A 148 16.01 -23.69 -12.90
CA THR A 148 17.12 -24.64 -13.09
C THR A 148 17.03 -25.88 -12.20
N ARG A 149 16.20 -25.86 -11.15
CA ARG A 149 16.06 -26.97 -10.18
C ARG A 149 15.11 -28.08 -10.63
N CYS A 150 14.16 -27.79 -11.52
CA CYS A 150 13.21 -28.79 -12.01
C CYS A 150 13.92 -29.72 -13.02
N SER A 151 14.34 -30.94 -12.65
CA SER A 151 14.95 -31.84 -13.64
C SER A 151 14.78 -33.35 -13.43
N VAL A 152 14.16 -33.80 -12.33
CA VAL A 152 14.12 -35.23 -12.01
C VAL A 152 12.70 -35.77 -12.19
N ASN A 153 12.50 -36.57 -13.25
CA ASN A 153 11.27 -37.35 -13.55
C ASN A 153 10.06 -36.60 -14.14
N ILE A 154 10.26 -35.47 -14.83
CA ILE A 154 9.17 -34.71 -15.49
C ILE A 154 9.30 -34.83 -17.01
N THR A 155 8.18 -34.89 -17.74
CA THR A 155 8.19 -34.90 -19.21
C THR A 155 8.79 -33.60 -19.76
N PRO A 156 9.53 -33.64 -20.88
CA PRO A 156 10.24 -32.47 -21.38
C PRO A 156 9.30 -31.30 -21.70
N GLU A 157 8.06 -31.55 -22.13
CA GLU A 157 7.07 -30.51 -22.41
C GLU A 157 6.62 -29.77 -21.14
N VAL A 158 6.43 -30.51 -20.04
CA VAL A 158 6.05 -29.92 -18.75
C VAL A 158 7.22 -29.17 -18.14
N LEU A 159 8.44 -29.67 -18.32
CA LEU A 159 9.65 -28.98 -17.90
C LEU A 159 9.79 -27.62 -18.61
N ASP A 160 9.62 -27.58 -19.93
CA ASP A 160 9.68 -26.33 -20.70
C ASP A 160 8.63 -25.32 -20.22
N GLY A 161 7.40 -25.77 -19.98
CA GLY A 161 6.34 -24.94 -19.41
C GLY A 161 6.67 -24.39 -18.02
N LEU A 162 7.26 -25.21 -17.13
CA LEU A 162 7.68 -24.77 -15.78
C LEU A 162 8.82 -23.76 -15.86
N THR A 163 9.82 -24.00 -16.70
CA THR A 163 10.93 -23.08 -16.93
C THR A 163 10.43 -21.75 -17.51
N ALA A 164 9.58 -21.78 -18.53
CA ALA A 164 8.97 -20.59 -19.12
C ALA A 164 8.15 -19.80 -18.10
N TYR A 165 7.37 -20.49 -17.26
CA TYR A 165 6.60 -19.86 -16.18
C TYR A 165 7.51 -19.20 -15.14
N ALA A 166 8.55 -19.89 -14.68
CA ALA A 166 9.49 -19.35 -13.70
C ALA A 166 10.23 -18.10 -14.22
N ILE A 167 10.69 -18.15 -15.48
CA ILE A 167 11.30 -16.99 -16.15
C ILE A 167 10.31 -15.83 -16.25
N LYS A 168 9.05 -16.10 -16.64
CA LYS A 168 7.99 -15.08 -16.69
C LYS A 168 7.78 -14.41 -15.33
N GLN A 169 7.68 -15.19 -14.24
CA GLN A 169 7.53 -14.65 -12.89
C GLN A 169 8.72 -13.79 -12.47
N GLY A 170 9.95 -14.24 -12.77
CA GLY A 170 11.15 -13.44 -12.55
C GLY A 170 11.12 -12.10 -13.28
N ASN A 171 10.72 -12.09 -14.56
CA ASN A 171 10.62 -10.86 -15.36
C ASN A 171 9.57 -9.89 -14.81
N ILE A 172 8.41 -10.36 -14.33
CA ILE A 172 7.39 -9.50 -13.71
C ILE A 172 7.95 -8.80 -12.46
N LEU A 173 8.66 -9.54 -11.60
CA LEU A 173 9.26 -8.96 -10.39
C LEU A 173 10.40 -7.98 -10.72
N CYS A 174 11.21 -8.30 -11.72
CA CYS A 174 12.24 -7.39 -12.24
C CYS A 174 11.62 -6.07 -12.74
N HIS A 175 10.51 -6.16 -13.47
CA HIS A 175 9.79 -5.00 -13.96
C HIS A 175 9.22 -4.15 -12.81
N LEU A 176 8.58 -4.77 -11.81
CA LEU A 176 8.11 -4.05 -10.62
C LEU A 176 9.26 -3.34 -9.89
N HIS A 177 10.40 -4.02 -9.73
CA HIS A 177 11.59 -3.44 -9.12
C HIS A 177 12.06 -2.18 -9.88
N GLN A 178 12.14 -2.25 -11.21
CA GLN A 178 12.51 -1.10 -12.05
C GLN A 178 11.47 0.03 -11.98
N CYS A 179 10.18 -0.29 -12.04
CA CYS A 179 9.11 0.70 -11.96
C CYS A 179 9.10 1.44 -10.61
N PHE A 180 9.25 0.71 -9.50
CA PHE A 180 9.31 1.32 -8.17
C PHE A 180 10.56 2.18 -8.01
N ALA A 181 11.72 1.65 -8.40
CA ALA A 181 12.96 2.43 -8.33
C ALA A 181 12.92 3.69 -9.22
N GLY A 182 12.34 3.59 -10.43
CA GLY A 182 12.15 4.72 -11.34
C GLY A 182 11.16 5.76 -10.83
N MET A 183 10.12 5.34 -10.10
CA MET A 183 9.16 6.24 -9.45
C MET A 183 9.78 6.95 -8.24
N TRP A 184 10.56 6.23 -7.44
CA TRP A 184 11.07 6.72 -6.15
C TRP A 184 12.33 7.56 -6.28
N ARG A 185 13.28 7.16 -7.13
CA ARG A 185 14.56 7.87 -7.34
C ARG A 185 14.41 9.38 -7.55
N PRO A 186 13.58 9.89 -8.46
CA PRO A 186 13.48 11.34 -8.69
C PRO A 186 12.96 12.10 -7.47
N GLN A 187 12.06 11.49 -6.68
CA GLN A 187 11.53 12.11 -5.46
C GLN A 187 12.58 12.12 -4.35
N LEU A 188 13.28 11.00 -4.13
CA LEU A 188 14.33 10.92 -3.11
C LEU A 188 15.44 11.94 -3.35
N LEU A 189 15.81 12.15 -4.63
CA LEU A 189 16.81 13.15 -5.02
C LEU A 189 16.30 14.59 -4.91
N SER A 190 15.02 14.86 -5.21
CA SER A 190 14.46 16.22 -5.13
C SER A 190 14.42 16.73 -3.67
N TYR A 191 14.18 15.83 -2.72
CA TYR A 191 14.16 16.13 -1.30
C TYR A 191 15.55 16.05 -0.63
N GLY A 192 16.58 15.59 -1.34
CA GLY A 192 17.95 15.47 -0.81
C GLY A 192 18.08 14.45 0.32
N LEU A 193 17.28 13.37 0.28
CA LEU A 193 17.29 12.33 1.30
C LEU A 193 18.48 11.39 1.13
N ASP A 194 18.99 10.87 2.25
CA ASP A 194 20.16 9.99 2.29
C ASP A 194 19.79 8.56 1.86
N ALA A 195 19.66 8.35 0.55
CA ALA A 195 19.18 7.11 -0.05
C ALA A 195 20.15 6.55 -1.10
N GLU A 196 21.43 6.40 -0.74
CA GLU A 196 22.50 5.94 -1.66
C GLU A 196 22.16 4.62 -2.37
N TRP A 197 21.47 3.70 -1.68
CA TRP A 197 21.02 2.41 -2.22
C TRP A 197 20.15 2.52 -3.48
N ILE A 198 19.44 3.63 -3.67
CA ILE A 198 18.62 3.81 -4.89
C ILE A 198 19.50 4.06 -6.11
N LEU A 199 20.71 4.57 -5.95
CA LEU A 199 21.63 4.88 -7.06
C LEU A 199 22.28 3.61 -7.62
N GLU A 200 22.46 2.59 -6.77
CA GLU A 200 22.99 1.28 -7.15
C GLU A 200 22.04 0.49 -8.06
N VAL A 201 20.75 0.85 -8.09
CA VAL A 201 19.77 0.19 -8.95
C VAL A 201 20.05 0.53 -10.41
N ASP A 202 20.37 -0.47 -11.22
CA ASP A 202 20.48 -0.27 -12.67
C ASP A 202 19.07 -0.07 -13.26
N LEU A 203 18.68 1.19 -13.43
CA LEU A 203 17.48 1.55 -14.17
C LEU A 203 17.85 1.45 -15.65
N ALA A 204 17.63 0.27 -16.23
CA ALA A 204 17.45 0.16 -17.67
C ALA A 204 16.41 1.22 -18.06
N VAL A 205 16.70 2.04 -19.08
CA VAL A 205 15.78 3.04 -19.61
C VAL A 205 14.49 2.31 -19.95
N ALA A 206 13.53 2.33 -19.03
CA ALA A 206 12.23 1.74 -19.26
C ALA A 206 11.57 2.65 -20.28
N ASP A 207 11.32 2.11 -21.48
CA ASP A 207 10.24 2.61 -22.32
C ASP A 207 9.03 2.75 -21.40
N VAL A 208 8.61 4.00 -21.17
CA VAL A 208 7.43 4.34 -20.37
C VAL A 208 6.28 3.51 -20.94
N PRO A 209 5.74 2.53 -20.20
CA PRO A 209 4.60 1.80 -20.70
C PRO A 209 3.43 2.77 -20.65
N ASP A 210 2.99 3.20 -21.82
CA ASP A 210 1.77 3.98 -22.00
C ASP A 210 0.63 3.22 -21.32
N ASN A 211 -0.02 3.86 -20.35
CA ASN A 211 -1.08 3.28 -19.52
C ASN A 211 -2.40 3.06 -20.28
N SER A 212 -2.30 2.82 -21.60
CA SER A 212 -3.40 2.69 -22.55
C SER A 212 -3.64 1.24 -22.99
N THR A 213 -2.80 0.27 -22.58
CA THR A 213 -2.86 -1.11 -23.14
C THR A 213 -3.38 -2.19 -22.18
N LEU A 214 -4.08 -1.83 -21.10
CA LEU A 214 -4.78 -2.78 -20.22
C LEU A 214 -6.32 -2.67 -20.25
N SER A 215 -6.87 -2.11 -21.33
CA SER A 215 -8.31 -2.10 -21.56
C SER A 215 -8.63 -2.20 -23.05
N ASN A 216 -8.43 -3.40 -23.62
CA ASN A 216 -9.26 -3.93 -24.71
C ASN A 216 -8.76 -5.31 -25.14
N GLU A 217 -9.20 -6.34 -24.46
CA GLU A 217 -9.34 -7.67 -25.05
C GLU A 217 -10.54 -8.37 -24.39
N SER A 218 -11.72 -7.83 -24.71
CA SER A 218 -13.01 -8.50 -24.45
C SER A 218 -13.96 -8.14 -25.60
N ASN A 219 -13.63 -8.66 -26.78
CA ASN A 219 -14.55 -8.77 -27.90
C ASN A 219 -14.03 -9.85 -28.86
N GLU A 220 -14.44 -11.10 -28.64
CA GLU A 220 -14.63 -12.06 -29.72
C GLU A 220 -16.08 -12.57 -29.68
N GLU A 221 -16.62 -12.67 -30.89
CA GLU A 221 -18.01 -12.69 -31.31
C GLU A 221 -18.77 -14.02 -31.03
N PRO A 222 -20.12 -13.99 -31.11
CA PRO A 222 -20.97 -15.13 -30.79
C PRO A 222 -20.86 -16.28 -31.81
N MET A 223 -20.69 -17.50 -31.29
CA MET A 223 -20.84 -18.76 -32.01
C MET A 223 -22.24 -18.85 -32.65
N SER A 224 -22.28 -18.80 -33.98
CA SER A 224 -23.46 -19.15 -34.77
C SER A 224 -23.72 -20.65 -34.68
N VAL A 225 -24.87 -21.02 -34.11
CA VAL A 225 -25.45 -22.35 -34.25
C VAL A 225 -25.94 -22.49 -35.69
N VAL A 226 -25.44 -23.50 -36.41
CA VAL A 226 -26.03 -23.96 -37.66
C VAL A 226 -26.63 -25.33 -37.40
N ASP A 227 -27.89 -25.47 -37.80
CA ASP A 227 -28.74 -26.66 -37.76
C ASP A 227 -28.13 -27.90 -38.43
#